data_AF-A0A667WRQ1-F1
#
_entry.id   AF-A0A667WRQ1-F1
#
_cell.length_a   1.000
_cell.length_b   1.000
_cell.length_c   1.000
_cell.angle_alpha   90.00
_cell.angle_beta   90.00
_cell.angle_gamma   90.00
#
_symmetry.space_group_name_H-M   'P 1'
#
loop_
_entity.id
_entity.type
_entity.pdbx_description
1 polymer ?
#
loop_
_entity_poly.entity_id
_entity_poly.type
_entity_poly.pdbx_seq_one_letter_code
_entity_poly.pdbx_strand_id
1 'polypeptide(L)'
;MDCDLEAVTADMLSEWKPEDNAFGDDQDSLQSSSPDATPTQRQTKPKMSIKRRMKASEREKMRMRSLAEALHQLRDYLPPDYSKRGQPMTKIQTLKYTIDYINKLSDILNRA
;
A
#
# COMPACT_ATOMS: atom_id res chain seq x y z
N MET A 1 10.46 -26.54 14.54
CA MET A 1 9.93 -26.22 13.20
C MET A 1 10.00 -24.71 13.09
N ASP A 2 11.18 -24.20 12.75
CA ASP A 2 11.38 -22.80 12.44
C ASP A 2 10.70 -22.56 11.09
N CYS A 3 9.39 -22.30 11.12
CA CYS A 3 8.69 -21.80 9.94
C CYS A 3 9.37 -20.49 9.58
N ASP A 4 10.19 -20.54 8.53
CA ASP A 4 10.98 -19.42 8.06
C ASP A 4 10.01 -18.31 7.63
N LEU A 5 9.78 -17.38 8.57
CA LEU A 5 8.84 -16.30 8.44
C LEU A 5 9.22 -15.40 7.27
N GLU A 6 10.50 -15.33 6.91
CA GLU A 6 10.97 -14.63 5.71
C GLU A 6 10.51 -15.34 4.43
N ALA A 7 10.53 -16.67 4.39
CA ALA A 7 10.09 -17.43 3.22
C ALA A 7 8.56 -17.30 2.99
N VAL A 8 7.75 -17.40 4.04
CA VAL A 8 6.28 -17.26 3.94
C VAL A 8 5.88 -15.83 3.56
N THR A 9 6.58 -14.83 4.12
CA THR A 9 6.32 -13.44 3.76
C THR A 9 6.77 -13.11 2.34
N ALA A 10 7.87 -13.70 1.85
CA ALA A 10 8.32 -13.56 0.47
C ALA A 10 7.34 -14.20 -0.54
N ASP A 11 6.77 -15.36 -0.21
CA ASP A 11 5.78 -16.06 -1.05
C ASP A 11 4.48 -15.26 -1.16
N MET A 12 3.92 -14.81 -0.02
CA MET A 12 2.75 -13.92 -0.01
C MET A 12 3.01 -12.64 -0.80
N LEU A 13 4.16 -12.00 -0.65
CA LEU A 13 4.46 -10.74 -1.35
C LEU A 13 4.64 -10.95 -2.86
N SER A 14 4.98 -12.17 -3.30
CA SER A 14 5.12 -12.51 -4.71
C SER A 14 3.77 -12.65 -5.43
N GLU A 15 2.70 -13.01 -4.70
CA GLU A 15 1.34 -13.13 -5.24
C GLU A 15 0.59 -11.79 -5.29
N TRP A 16 1.02 -10.80 -4.49
CA TRP A 16 0.51 -9.44 -4.58
C TRP A 16 0.99 -8.75 -5.86
N LYS A 17 0.39 -9.12 -6.99
CA LYS A 17 0.44 -8.34 -8.21
C LYS A 17 -0.47 -7.12 -8.00
N PRO A 18 0.05 -5.88 -8.08
CA PRO A 18 -0.82 -4.72 -8.07
C PRO A 18 -1.68 -4.81 -9.33
N GLU A 19 -2.97 -5.08 -9.15
CA GLU A 19 -3.94 -4.86 -10.19
C GLU A 19 -4.00 -3.35 -10.44
N ASP A 20 -3.39 -2.98 -11.57
CA ASP A 20 -3.39 -1.64 -12.13
C ASP A 20 -4.85 -1.24 -12.39
N ASN A 21 -5.51 -0.71 -11.36
CA ASN A 21 -6.64 0.17 -11.55
C ASN A 21 -6.09 1.47 -12.16
N ALA A 22 -5.84 1.41 -13.47
CA ALA A 22 -5.54 2.53 -14.33
C ALA A 22 -6.75 3.48 -14.29
N PHE A 23 -6.77 4.35 -13.27
CA PHE A 23 -7.78 5.40 -13.17
C PHE A 23 -7.52 6.43 -14.26
N GLY A 24 -8.24 6.22 -15.38
CA GLY A 24 -8.73 7.22 -16.33
C GLY A 24 -7.83 8.41 -16.55
N ASP A 25 -7.04 8.32 -17.61
CA ASP A 25 -6.54 9.49 -18.32
C ASP A 25 -7.73 10.10 -19.05
N ASP A 26 -8.25 11.24 -18.59
CA ASP A 26 -9.19 12.04 -19.37
C ASP A 26 -9.04 13.54 -19.07
N GLN A 27 -8.73 14.25 -20.17
CA GLN A 27 -9.00 15.65 -20.52
C GLN A 27 -8.41 16.77 -19.64
N ASP A 28 -7.29 17.33 -20.11
CA ASP A 28 -7.24 18.77 -20.33
C ASP A 28 -6.83 19.00 -21.80
N SER A 29 -7.63 19.79 -22.50
CA SER A 29 -7.69 19.90 -23.95
C SER A 29 -6.35 20.28 -24.59
N LEU A 30 -5.96 19.52 -25.61
CA LEU A 30 -5.03 19.95 -26.65
C LEU A 30 -5.63 21.15 -27.40
N GLN A 31 -5.18 22.37 -27.10
CA GLN A 31 -5.26 23.44 -28.10
C GLN A 31 -4.12 23.27 -29.10
N SER A 32 -4.53 22.85 -30.29
CA SER A 32 -3.77 22.69 -31.51
C SER A 32 -3.16 24.02 -32.00
N SER A 33 -1.84 24.03 -32.20
CA SER A 33 -1.19 24.77 -33.29
C SER A 33 0.08 24.03 -33.72
N SER A 34 0.12 23.63 -34.99
CA SER A 34 1.17 22.85 -35.66
C SER A 34 2.22 23.79 -36.31
N PRO A 35 3.28 23.30 -37.02
CA PRO A 35 4.67 23.31 -36.52
C PRO A 35 5.63 24.19 -37.35
N ASP A 36 6.73 24.66 -36.74
CA ASP A 36 7.93 25.07 -37.50
C ASP A 36 9.21 24.70 -36.73
N ALA A 37 10.28 24.45 -37.48
CA ALA A 37 11.42 23.60 -37.15
C ALA A 37 12.51 24.20 -36.20
N THR A 38 13.11 23.32 -35.37
CA THR A 38 14.47 23.21 -34.74
C THR A 38 15.34 24.46 -34.46
N PRO A 39 16.18 24.56 -33.36
CA PRO A 39 17.04 23.48 -32.84
C PRO A 39 17.29 23.42 -31.29
N THR A 40 17.75 22.24 -30.85
CA THR A 40 18.60 21.93 -29.67
C THR A 40 18.60 22.90 -28.47
N GLN A 41 17.72 22.67 -27.48
CA GLN A 41 17.83 23.31 -26.17
C GLN A 41 17.82 22.25 -25.05
N ARG A 42 19.03 22.01 -24.52
CA ARG A 42 19.38 21.48 -23.19
C ARG A 42 18.21 20.88 -22.40
N GLN A 43 18.21 19.56 -22.27
CA GLN A 43 17.28 18.78 -21.43
C GLN A 43 17.32 19.27 -19.98
N THR A 44 16.57 20.32 -19.67
CA THR A 44 16.21 20.67 -18.31
C THR A 44 15.05 19.77 -17.94
N LYS A 45 15.28 18.84 -17.02
CA LYS A 45 14.27 17.90 -16.51
C LYS A 45 12.97 18.68 -16.25
N PRO A 46 11.82 18.32 -16.85
CA PRO A 46 10.58 19.04 -16.62
C PRO A 46 10.21 18.89 -15.14
N LYS A 47 10.39 19.96 -14.37
CA LYS A 47 9.87 20.05 -13.00
C LYS A 47 8.36 19.90 -13.10
N MET A 48 7.86 18.77 -12.59
CA MET A 48 6.43 18.48 -12.49
C MET A 48 5.67 19.71 -12.00
N SER A 49 4.64 20.13 -12.75
CA SER A 49 3.83 21.29 -12.37
C SER A 49 3.18 21.07 -11.00
N ILE A 50 2.94 22.16 -10.27
CA ILE A 50 2.31 22.12 -8.93
C ILE A 50 0.97 21.39 -8.98
N LYS A 51 0.17 21.61 -10.03
CA LYS A 51 -1.12 20.90 -10.25
C LYS A 51 -0.93 19.38 -10.32
N ARG A 52 0.07 18.90 -11.07
CA ARG A 52 0.38 17.46 -11.18
C ARG A 52 0.87 16.88 -9.85
N ARG A 53 1.68 17.63 -9.10
CA ARG A 53 2.12 17.24 -7.76
C ARG A 53 0.94 17.09 -6.79
N MET A 54 0.00 18.06 -6.78
CA MET A 54 -1.18 18.01 -5.91
C MET A 54 -2.07 16.80 -6.23
N LYS A 55 -2.36 16.52 -7.51
CA LYS A 55 -3.14 15.32 -7.91
C LYS A 55 -2.45 14.03 -7.45
N ALA A 56 -1.12 13.96 -7.57
CA ALA A 56 -0.36 12.82 -7.09
C ALA A 56 -0.41 12.67 -5.56
N SER A 57 -0.28 13.76 -4.80
CA SER A 57 -0.37 13.75 -3.34
C SER A 57 -1.76 13.33 -2.86
N GLU A 58 -2.84 13.78 -3.49
CA GLU A 58 -4.20 13.35 -3.11
C GLU A 58 -4.42 11.86 -3.37
N ARG A 59 -3.89 11.33 -4.48
CA ARG A 59 -3.92 9.87 -4.74
C ARG A 59 -3.19 9.09 -3.66
N GLU A 60 -1.98 9.52 -3.28
CA GLU A 60 -1.25 8.83 -2.21
C GLU A 60 -1.98 8.94 -0.86
N LYS A 61 -2.64 10.06 -0.60
CA LYS A 61 -3.48 10.23 0.59
C LYS A 61 -4.64 9.23 0.60
N MET A 62 -5.30 9.00 -0.53
CA MET A 62 -6.37 7.99 -0.63
C MET A 62 -5.81 6.56 -0.46
N ARG A 63 -4.66 6.27 -1.08
CA ARG A 63 -3.96 4.99 -0.89
C ARG A 63 -3.63 4.73 0.58
N MET A 64 -3.11 5.74 1.29
CA MET A 64 -2.80 5.63 2.71
C MET A 64 -4.04 5.51 3.60
N ARG A 65 -5.18 6.11 3.23
CA ARG A 65 -6.45 5.91 3.92
C ARG A 65 -6.93 4.46 3.83
N SER A 66 -6.93 3.90 2.62
CA SER A 66 -7.31 2.48 2.41
C SER A 66 -6.40 1.54 3.19
N LEU A 67 -5.08 1.78 3.19
CA LEU A 67 -4.14 0.99 3.99
C LEU A 67 -4.44 1.07 5.50
N ALA A 68 -4.77 2.26 6.00
CA ALA A 68 -5.11 2.44 7.41
C ALA A 68 -6.40 1.70 7.77
N GLU A 69 -7.41 1.74 6.91
CA GLU A 69 -8.67 1.03 7.08
C GLU A 69 -8.49 -0.48 7.14
N ALA A 70 -7.76 -1.07 6.18
CA ALA A 70 -7.44 -2.50 6.19
C ALA A 70 -6.69 -2.91 7.46
N LEU A 71 -5.78 -2.06 7.95
CA LEU A 71 -5.08 -2.31 9.21
C LEU A 71 -6.01 -2.20 10.43
N HIS A 72 -7.03 -1.36 10.40
CA HIS A 72 -8.05 -1.31 11.46
C HIS A 72 -8.92 -2.57 11.44
N GLN A 73 -9.40 -2.98 10.26
CA GLN A 73 -10.15 -4.23 10.11
C GLN A 73 -9.34 -5.44 10.61
N LEU A 74 -8.03 -5.47 10.35
CA LEU A 74 -7.15 -6.53 10.85
C LEU A 74 -7.15 -6.60 12.39
N ARG A 75 -7.26 -5.47 13.09
CA ARG A 75 -7.32 -5.44 14.56
C ARG A 75 -8.60 -6.04 15.11
N ASP A 76 -9.71 -5.95 14.37
CA ASP A 76 -11.00 -6.50 14.79
C ASP A 76 -10.98 -8.04 14.86
N TYR A 77 -10.06 -8.68 14.12
CA TYR A 77 -9.83 -10.13 14.18
C TYR A 77 -8.84 -10.57 15.26
N LEU A 78 -8.16 -9.63 15.93
CA LEU A 78 -7.20 -9.96 16.98
C LEU A 78 -7.90 -10.10 18.33
N PRO A 79 -7.56 -11.13 19.14
CA PRO A 79 -8.13 -11.27 20.47
C PRO A 79 -7.89 -10.04 21.36
N PRO A 80 -8.87 -9.66 22.20
CA PRO A 80 -8.77 -8.49 23.09
C PRO A 80 -7.54 -8.50 24.01
N ASP A 81 -7.03 -9.68 24.35
CA ASP A 81 -5.84 -9.88 25.19
C ASP A 81 -4.57 -9.24 24.62
N TYR A 82 -4.52 -9.06 23.29
CA TYR A 82 -3.43 -8.38 22.59
C TYR A 82 -3.56 -6.85 22.67
N SER A 83 -4.77 -6.34 22.82
CA SER A 83 -5.08 -4.92 23.02
C SER A 83 -4.98 -4.54 24.49
N LYS A 84 -3.79 -4.73 25.09
CA LYS A 84 -3.57 -4.39 26.50
C LYS A 84 -3.69 -2.87 26.69
N ARG A 85 -4.62 -2.45 27.56
CA ARG A 85 -4.74 -1.09 28.15
C ARG A 85 -5.56 -0.03 27.41
N GLY A 86 -6.46 -0.41 26.48
CA GLY A 86 -7.31 0.57 25.80
C GLY A 86 -6.51 1.61 24.99
N GLN A 87 -5.23 1.33 24.73
CA GLN A 87 -4.42 2.11 23.81
C GLN A 87 -4.58 1.56 22.39
N PRO A 88 -4.62 2.45 21.38
CA PRO A 88 -4.63 2.03 19.99
C PRO A 88 -3.34 1.28 19.66
N MET A 89 -3.45 0.03 19.21
CA MET A 89 -2.29 -0.77 18.81
C MET A 89 -1.50 -0.09 17.69
N THR A 90 -0.17 -0.07 17.81
CA THR A 90 0.69 0.45 16.73
C THR A 90 0.64 -0.45 15.49
N LYS A 91 1.02 0.08 14.32
CA LYS A 91 1.06 -0.70 13.07
C LYS A 91 1.94 -1.95 13.21
N ILE A 92 3.13 -1.78 13.79
CA ILE A 92 4.08 -2.88 13.98
C ILE A 92 3.58 -3.94 14.96
N GLN A 93 2.91 -3.55 16.05
CA GLN A 93 2.30 -4.50 16.97
C GLN A 93 1.17 -5.30 16.32
N THR A 94 0.33 -4.63 15.52
CA THR A 94 -0.78 -5.28 14.80
C THR A 94 -0.26 -6.39 13.90
N LEU A 95 0.79 -6.11 13.13
CA LEU A 95 1.40 -7.10 12.24
C LEU A 95 2.03 -8.25 13.03
N LYS A 96 2.80 -7.95 14.09
CA LYS A 96 3.42 -8.99 14.93
C LYS A 96 2.38 -9.92 15.58
N TYR A 97 1.35 -9.36 16.19
CA TYR A 97 0.33 -10.16 16.86
C TYR A 97 -0.54 -10.96 15.89
N THR A 98 -0.74 -10.46 14.67
CA THR A 98 -1.41 -11.23 13.61
C THR A 98 -0.63 -12.49 13.27
N ILE A 99 0.68 -12.38 13.05
CA ILE A 99 1.55 -13.51 12.77
C ILE A 99 1.49 -14.52 13.93
N ASP A 100 1.66 -14.05 15.17
CA ASP A 100 1.58 -14.90 16.36
C ASP A 100 0.22 -15.60 16.49
N TYR A 101 -0.87 -14.91 16.15
CA TYR A 101 -2.21 -15.45 16.27
C TYR A 101 -2.51 -16.52 15.21
N ILE A 102 -2.11 -16.28 13.96
CA ILE A 102 -2.19 -17.28 12.89
C ILE A 102 -1.41 -18.54 13.28
N ASN A 103 -0.18 -18.40 13.79
CA ASN A 103 0.63 -19.54 14.22
C ASN A 103 -0.04 -20.34 15.35
N LYS A 104 -0.62 -19.65 16.36
CA LYS A 104 -1.36 -20.32 17.43
C LYS A 104 -2.58 -21.08 16.93
N LEU A 105 -3.35 -20.49 16.01
CA LEU A 105 -4.51 -21.16 15.41
C LEU A 105 -4.08 -22.39 14.61
N SER A 106 -3.01 -22.28 13.82
CA SER A 106 -2.43 -23.41 13.08
C SER A 106 -1.96 -24.52 14.03
N ASP A 107 -1.31 -24.19 15.14
CA ASP A 107 -0.88 -25.17 16.14
C ASP A 107 -2.05 -25.90 16.79
N ILE A 108 -3.16 -25.19 17.08
CA ILE A 108 -4.38 -25.79 17.63
C ILE A 108 -5.00 -26.76 16.62
N LEU A 109 -5.10 -26.36 15.35
CA LEU A 109 -5.66 -27.19 14.28
C LEU A 109 -4.80 -28.44 14.00
N ASN A 110 -3.48 -28.35 14.13
CA ASN A 110 -2.56 -29.49 13.92
C ASN A 110 -2.47 -30.44 15.13
N ARG A 111 -2.92 -30.00 16.31
CA ARG A 111 -2.99 -30.82 17.52
C ARG A 111 -4.33 -31.54 17.69
N ALA A 112 -5.35 -31.11 16.96
CA ALA A 112 -6.67 -31.75 16.88
C ALA A 112 -6.62 -32.96 15.94
#